data_AF-A0A3D2GC27-F1
#
_entry.id   AF-A0A3D2GC27-F1
#
_cell.length_a   1.000
_cell.length_b   1.000
_cell.length_c   1.000
_cell.angle_alpha   90.00
_cell.angle_beta   90.00
_cell.angle_gamma   90.00
#
_symmetry.space_group_name_H-M   'P 1'
#
loop_
_entity.id
_entity.type
_entity.pdbx_description
1 polymer ?
#
loop_
_entity_poly.entity_id
_entity_poly.type
_entity_poly.pdbx_seq_one_letter_code
_entity_poly.pdbx_strand_id
1 'polypeptide(L)' 'MTQMKERAVALIERIPDDNMFYVLNILENIEEMSSNRTTDKKQEMEALQNILKFSGRLPEWFDADRELERAREERYGNIG' A
#
# COMPACT_ATOMS: atom_id res chain seq x y z
N MET A 1 11.03 -2.44 -28.06
CA MET A 1 11.47 -3.37 -27.00
C MET A 1 12.74 -2.82 -26.35
N THR A 2 13.10 -3.23 -25.12
CA THR A 2 14.39 -2.87 -24.51
C THR A 2 15.35 -4.06 -24.62
N GLN A 3 16.67 -3.82 -24.64
CA GLN A 3 17.68 -4.90 -24.73
C GLN A 3 17.50 -5.97 -23.65
N MET A 4 17.05 -5.58 -22.45
CA MET A 4 16.76 -6.52 -21.36
C MET A 4 15.54 -7.41 -21.66
N LYS A 5 14.49 -6.86 -22.31
CA LYS A 5 13.30 -7.64 -22.69
C LYS A 5 13.62 -8.66 -23.77
N GLU A 6 14.43 -8.30 -24.76
CA GLU A 6 14.85 -9.22 -25.83
C GLU A 6 15.69 -10.38 -25.29
N ARG A 7 16.62 -10.10 -24.36
CA ARG A 7 17.39 -11.15 -23.68
C ARG A 7 16.51 -12.08 -22.85
N ALA A 8 15.49 -11.56 -22.17
CA ALA A 8 14.57 -12.37 -21.40
C ALA A 8 13.74 -13.32 -22.29
N VAL A 9 13.22 -12.82 -23.41
CA VAL A 9 12.46 -13.64 -24.38
C VAL A 9 13.33 -14.78 -24.92
N ALA A 10 14.57 -14.49 -25.34
CA ALA A 10 15.48 -15.50 -25.87
C ALA A 10 15.89 -16.58 -24.84
N LEU A 11 15.86 -16.25 -23.54
CA LEU A 11 16.09 -17.23 -22.48
C LEU A 11 14.85 -18.12 -22.26
N ILE A 12 13.66 -17.53 -22.26
CA ILE A 12 12.39 -18.25 -22.09
C ILE A 12 12.17 -19.23 -23.25
N GLU A 13 12.44 -18.83 -24.48
CA GLU A 13 12.31 -19.69 -25.67
C GLU A 13 13.21 -20.93 -25.65
N ARG A 14 14.27 -20.94 -24.83
CA ARG A 14 15.18 -22.09 -24.68
C ARG A 14 14.76 -23.04 -23.57
N ILE A 15 13.78 -22.67 -22.76
CA ILE A 15 13.29 -23.48 -21.65
C ILE A 15 12.33 -24.54 -22.23
N PRO A 16 12.46 -25.82 -21.82
CA PRO A 16 11.50 -26.84 -22.22
C PRO A 16 10.09 -26.54 -21.71
N ASP A 17 9.06 -26.86 -22.48
CA ASP A 17 7.64 -26.63 -22.12
C ASP A 17 7.26 -27.24 -20.76
N ASP A 18 7.82 -28.40 -20.41
CA ASP A 18 7.61 -29.05 -19.11
C ASP A 18 8.02 -28.16 -17.92
N ASN A 19 8.97 -27.25 -18.13
CA ASN A 19 9.46 -26.32 -17.11
C ASN A 19 8.77 -24.94 -17.19
N MET A 20 7.98 -24.68 -18.23
CA MET A 20 7.33 -23.38 -18.42
C MET A 20 6.27 -23.08 -17.36
N PHE A 21 5.66 -24.10 -16.77
CA PHE A 21 4.75 -23.93 -15.63
C PHE A 21 5.43 -23.22 -14.45
N TYR A 22 6.69 -23.54 -14.15
CA TYR A 22 7.44 -22.87 -13.07
C TYR A 22 7.78 -21.43 -13.43
N VAL A 23 8.13 -21.17 -14.69
CA VAL A 23 8.43 -19.83 -15.18
C VAL A 23 7.20 -18.92 -15.08
N LEU A 24 6.03 -19.42 -15.49
CA LEU A 24 4.77 -18.69 -15.39
C LEU A 24 4.43 -18.34 -13.94
N ASN A 25 4.50 -19.30 -13.03
CA ASN A 25 4.23 -19.06 -11.61
C ASN A 25 5.13 -17.96 -11.02
N ILE A 26 6.42 -17.94 -11.37
CA ILE A 26 7.35 -16.91 -10.86
C ILE A 26 6.99 -15.54 -11.43
N LEU A 27 6.69 -15.45 -12.73
CA LEU A 27 6.35 -14.19 -13.38
C LEU A 27 5.02 -13.62 -12.86
N GLU A 28 4.00 -14.46 -12.70
CA GLU A 28 2.70 -14.08 -12.12
C GLU A 28 2.85 -13.58 -10.67
N ASN A 29 3.62 -14.29 -9.83
CA ASN A 29 3.90 -13.85 -8.46
C ASN A 29 4.59 -12.49 -8.42
N ILE A 30 5.56 -12.23 -9.30
CA ILE A 30 6.24 -10.93 -9.38
C ILE A 30 5.27 -9.83 -9.81
N GLU A 31 4.39 -10.12 -10.78
CA GLU A 31 3.36 -9.17 -11.25
C GLU A 31 2.37 -8.84 -10.12
N GLU A 32 1.88 -9.84 -9.40
CA GLU A 32 0.96 -9.67 -8.26
C GLU A 32 1.61 -8.86 -7.12
N MET A 33 2.86 -9.17 -6.75
CA MET A 33 3.63 -8.40 -5.77
C MET A 33 3.86 -6.95 -6.20
N SER A 34 4.05 -6.70 -7.49
CA SER A 34 4.22 -5.35 -8.02
C SER A 34 2.91 -4.56 -8.00
N SER A 35 1.80 -5.25 -8.31
CA SER A 35 0.46 -4.67 -8.40
C SER A 35 -0.05 -4.27 -7.02
N ASN A 36 0.02 -5.18 -6.04
CA ASN A 36 -0.44 -4.93 -4.66
C ASN A 36 0.28 -3.73 -4.03
N ARG A 37 1.59 -3.60 -4.24
CA ARG A 37 2.38 -2.45 -3.75
C ARG A 37 1.93 -1.09 -4.32
N THR A 38 1.35 -1.05 -5.52
CA THR A 38 0.85 0.21 -6.10
C THR A 38 -0.51 0.61 -5.54
N THR A 39 -1.37 -0.37 -5.27
CA THR A 39 -2.68 -0.16 -4.63
C THR A 39 -2.52 0.28 -3.18
N ASP A 40 -1.64 -0.38 -2.42
CA ASP A 40 -1.37 -0.06 -1.02
C ASP A 40 -0.80 1.36 -0.88
N LYS A 41 0.20 1.72 -1.69
CA LYS A 41 0.76 3.07 -1.68
C LYS A 41 -0.26 4.15 -2.02
N LYS A 42 -1.19 3.88 -2.93
CA LYS A 42 -2.24 4.83 -3.29
C LYS A 42 -3.21 5.04 -2.12
N GLN A 43 -3.59 3.97 -1.43
CA GLN A 43 -4.45 4.04 -0.24
C GLN A 43 -3.74 4.77 0.92
N GLU A 44 -2.46 4.48 1.16
CA GLU A 44 -1.66 5.15 2.19
C GLU A 44 -1.51 6.66 1.90
N MET A 45 -1.26 7.03 0.64
CA MET A 45 -1.18 8.43 0.22
C MET A 45 -2.54 9.15 0.34
N GLU A 46 -3.65 8.46 0.04
CA GLU A 46 -5.00 9.02 0.19
C GLU A 46 -5.39 9.21 1.65
N ALA A 47 -5.09 8.22 2.51
CA ALA A 47 -5.27 8.32 3.95
C ALA A 47 -4.46 9.47 4.54
N LEU A 48 -3.19 9.61 4.14
CA LEU A 48 -2.33 10.72 4.55
C LEU A 48 -2.88 12.06 4.06
N GLN A 49 -3.28 12.19 2.80
CA GLN A 49 -3.90 13.41 2.29
C GLN A 49 -5.17 13.78 3.04
N ASN A 50 -6.00 12.79 3.40
CA ASN A 50 -7.21 13.03 4.18
C ASN A 50 -6.88 13.56 5.58
N ILE A 51 -5.86 13.04 6.26
CA ILE A 51 -5.39 13.58 7.54
C ILE A 51 -4.84 15.01 7.35
N LEU A 52 -4.00 15.23 6.34
CA LEU A 52 -3.38 16.53 6.08
C LEU A 52 -4.39 17.62 5.71
N LYS A 53 -5.54 17.29 5.09
CA LYS A 53 -6.64 18.25 4.85
C LYS A 53 -7.17 18.90 6.14
N PHE A 54 -6.98 18.27 7.30
CA PHE A 54 -7.35 18.80 8.60
C PHE A 54 -6.17 19.44 9.35
N SER A 55 -4.93 19.25 8.86
CA SER A 55 -3.76 19.89 9.45
C SER A 55 -3.86 21.42 9.33
N GLY A 56 -3.62 22.14 10.44
CA GLY A 56 -3.68 23.60 10.49
C GLY A 56 -5.09 24.21 10.44
N ARG A 57 -6.16 23.41 10.48
CA ARG A 57 -7.56 23.89 10.52
C ARG A 57 -8.16 23.91 11.92
N LEU A 58 -7.40 23.49 12.93
CA LEU A 58 -7.86 23.56 14.31
C LEU A 58 -7.86 25.04 14.73
N PRO A 59 -8.97 25.54 15.31
CA PRO A 59 -9.02 26.89 15.84
C PRO A 59 -7.88 27.15 16.84
N GLU A 60 -7.40 28.39 16.96
CA GLU A 60 -6.34 28.74 17.93
C GLU A 60 -6.71 28.41 19.39
N TRP A 61 -8.02 28.35 19.68
CA TRP A 61 -8.55 27.99 20.99
C TRP A 61 -8.76 26.48 21.19
N PHE A 62 -8.56 25.66 20.15
CA PHE A 62 -8.82 24.22 20.19
C PHE A 62 -7.64 23.47 20.79
N ASP A 63 -7.83 22.97 22.01
CA ASP A 63 -6.87 22.14 22.73
C ASP A 63 -7.11 20.66 22.36
N ALA A 64 -6.27 20.14 21.47
CA ALA A 64 -6.37 18.78 20.96
C ALA A 64 -6.19 17.71 22.04
N ASP A 65 -5.34 17.97 23.03
CA ASP A 65 -5.05 17.02 24.10
C ASP A 65 -6.24 16.91 25.06
N ARG A 66 -6.83 18.05 25.43
CA ARG A 66 -8.03 18.08 26.27
C ARG A 66 -9.23 17.39 25.63
N GLU A 67 -9.44 17.60 24.33
CA GLU A 67 -10.58 17.01 23.61
C GLU A 67 -10.41 15.50 23.43
N LEU A 68 -9.18 15.03 23.20
CA LEU A 68 -8.86 13.60 23.13
C LEU A 68 -9.12 12.90 24.47
N GLU A 69 -8.74 13.53 25.58
CA GLU A 69 -8.96 13.00 26.94
C GLU A 69 -10.47 12.83 27.22
N ARG A 70 -11.28 13.85 26.92
CA ARG A 70 -12.74 13.78 27.05
C ARG A 70 -13.34 12.67 26.20
N ALA A 71 -12.92 12.54 24.94
CA ALA A 71 -13.43 11.51 24.05
C ALA A 71 -13.10 10.09 24.56
N ARG A 72 -11.95 9.91 25.22
CA ARG A 72 -11.57 8.65 25.88
C ARG A 72 -12.42 8.39 27.12
N GLU A 73 -12.65 9.39 27.97
CA GLU A 73 -13.53 9.27 29.14
C GLU A 73 -14.97 8.95 28.75
N GLU A 74 -15.54 9.61 27.73
CA GLU A 74 -16.89 9.33 27.25
C GLU A 74 -17.03 7.90 26.68
N ARG A 75 -16.03 7.44 25.92
CA ARG A 75 -16.06 6.10 25.29
C ARG A 75 -15.72 4.96 26.24
N TYR A 76 -14.79 5.17 27.16
CA TYR A 76 -14.18 4.10 27.97
C TYR A 76 -14.29 4.31 29.48
N GLY A 77 -14.70 5.49 29.95
CA GLY A 77 -14.82 5.80 31.38
C GLY A 77 -15.99 5.10 32.08
N ASN A 78 -16.98 4.63 31.33
CA ASN A 78 -18.11 3.84 31.85
C ASN A 78 -17.86 2.31 31.87
N ILE A 79 -16.62 1.86 31.64
CA ILE A 79 -16.25 0.43 31.69
C ILE A 79 -15.68 0.06 33.10
N GLY A 80 -15.90 0.92 34.10
CA GLY A 80 -15.54 0.70 35.51
C GLY A 80 -16.72 0.30 36.37
#